data_AF-A0A8K0K2G5-F1
#
_entry.id   AF-A0A8K0K2G5-F1
#
_cell.length_a   1.000
_cell.length_b   1.000
_cell.length_c   1.000
_cell.angle_alpha   90.00
_cell.angle_beta   90.00
_cell.angle_gamma   90.00
#
_symmetry.space_group_name_H-M   'P 1'
#
loop_
_entity.id
_entity.type
_entity.pdbx_description
1 polymer ?
#
loop_
_entity_poly.entity_id
_entity_poly.type
_entity_poly.pdbx_seq_one_letter_code
_entity_poly.pdbx_strand_id
1 'polypeptide(L)'
;MVLFSPARWQLELKTSSRRGTLLYNTGLSSRSDFVGVELWEGRVRLTVDKGNGPAELISEASVSDGRWHSVAVQFNPAYLEITVDGRVSSLRLPLTGSGNRYLDLAETVYVGGIELNKRARALHQGVRSAEESFKGCLRGMELDGRRLGIPDSRVTMGIRADCVWEYPCTGDPCVQGAVCLQQGVDSFRCECGQPLCVKPDYATSYKVR
;
A
#
# COMPACT_ATOMS: atom_id res chain seq x y z
N MET A 1 -12.99 -12.59 4.70
CA MET A 1 -12.20 -12.91 5.90
C MET A 1 -12.51 -11.83 6.93
N VAL A 2 -12.85 -12.21 8.15
CA VAL A 2 -13.11 -11.26 9.24
C VAL A 2 -11.77 -11.04 9.95
N LEU A 3 -11.31 -9.79 10.05
CA LEU A 3 -10.07 -9.45 10.74
C LEU A 3 -10.37 -9.17 12.21
N PHE A 4 -9.67 -9.85 13.09
CA PHE A 4 -9.72 -9.57 14.53
C PHE A 4 -8.38 -9.00 14.99
N SER A 5 -8.43 -8.17 16.02
CA SER A 5 -7.23 -7.72 16.75
C SER A 5 -6.94 -8.72 17.88
N PRO A 6 -5.69 -9.14 18.12
CA PRO A 6 -4.46 -8.79 17.40
C PRO A 6 -4.39 -9.43 16.02
N ALA A 7 -3.78 -8.73 15.07
CA ALA A 7 -3.42 -9.30 13.76
C ALA A 7 -2.02 -8.86 13.35
N ARG A 8 -1.30 -9.78 12.71
CA ARG A 8 0.00 -9.56 12.08
C ARG A 8 -0.07 -9.93 10.61
N TRP A 9 0.07 -8.93 9.76
CA TRP A 9 0.21 -9.09 8.32
C TRP A 9 1.68 -9.07 7.94
N GLN A 10 2.07 -9.95 7.03
CA GLN A 10 3.41 -9.99 6.45
C GLN A 10 3.29 -10.15 4.94
N LEU A 11 4.11 -9.42 4.20
CA LEU A 11 4.18 -9.51 2.75
C LEU A 11 5.52 -8.96 2.26
N GLU A 12 5.90 -9.33 1.04
CA GLU A 12 6.96 -8.64 0.32
C GLU A 12 6.33 -7.79 -0.78
N LEU A 13 6.89 -6.59 -0.96
CA LEU A 13 6.45 -5.67 -2.00
C LEU A 13 7.62 -5.16 -2.83
N LYS A 14 7.36 -4.87 -4.11
CA LYS A 14 8.29 -4.20 -5.03
C LYS A 14 7.55 -3.04 -5.68
N THR A 15 8.04 -1.81 -5.56
CA THR A 15 7.39 -0.64 -6.17
C THR A 15 8.34 0.54 -6.31
N SER A 16 8.07 1.44 -7.27
CA SER A 16 8.62 2.81 -7.29
C SER A 16 7.56 3.87 -6.96
N SER A 17 6.31 3.45 -6.73
CA SER A 17 5.22 4.35 -6.41
C SER A 17 5.39 4.87 -4.98
N ARG A 18 5.27 6.19 -4.81
CA ARG A 18 5.30 6.82 -3.49
C ARG A 18 3.95 6.81 -2.77
N ARG A 19 2.87 6.46 -3.49
CA ARG A 19 1.49 6.44 -3.00
C ARG A 19 0.77 5.17 -3.46
N GLY A 20 -0.17 4.71 -2.66
CA GLY A 20 -1.05 3.59 -3.01
C GLY A 20 -1.52 2.78 -1.81
N THR A 21 -2.79 2.37 -1.82
CA THR A 21 -3.35 1.51 -0.77
C THR A 21 -2.80 0.09 -0.87
N LEU A 22 -2.23 -0.43 0.22
CA LEU A 22 -1.77 -1.81 0.34
C LEU A 22 -2.87 -2.69 0.95
N LEU A 23 -3.43 -2.30 2.09
CA LEU A 23 -4.49 -3.03 2.78
C LEU A 23 -5.52 -2.03 3.32
N TYR A 24 -6.80 -2.37 3.21
CA TYR A 24 -7.85 -1.61 3.87
C TYR A 24 -8.97 -2.53 4.34
N ASN A 25 -9.41 -2.34 5.57
CA ASN A 25 -10.57 -3.02 6.10
C ASN A 25 -11.27 -2.13 7.12
N THR A 26 -12.60 -2.21 7.15
CA THR A 26 -13.44 -1.27 7.89
C THR A 26 -14.61 -2.02 8.51
N GLY A 27 -15.09 -1.53 9.65
CA GLY A 27 -16.25 -2.07 10.34
C GLY A 27 -17.56 -1.80 9.59
N LEU A 28 -18.67 -2.26 10.15
CA LEU A 28 -20.01 -1.90 9.65
C LEU A 28 -20.19 -0.37 9.61
N SER A 29 -21.09 0.12 8.75
CA SER A 29 -21.30 1.55 8.50
C SER A 29 -21.60 2.42 9.73
N SER A 30 -22.04 1.83 10.84
CA SER A 30 -22.29 2.50 12.11
C SER A 30 -21.06 2.62 13.02
N ARG A 31 -19.94 1.96 12.69
CA ARG A 31 -18.69 1.97 13.47
C ARG A 31 -17.58 2.68 12.70
N SER A 32 -16.80 3.48 13.41
CA SER A 32 -15.62 4.15 12.83
C SER A 32 -14.42 3.23 12.70
N ASP A 33 -14.46 2.02 13.27
CA ASP A 33 -13.37 1.06 13.28
C ASP A 33 -12.82 0.79 11.87
N PHE A 34 -11.51 0.97 11.69
CA PHE A 34 -10.84 0.60 10.46
C PHE A 34 -9.35 0.34 10.68
N VAL A 35 -8.76 -0.34 9.71
CA VAL A 35 -7.32 -0.44 9.51
C VAL A 35 -7.00 -0.09 8.06
N GLY A 36 -6.03 0.80 7.88
CA GLY A 36 -5.47 1.17 6.59
C GLY A 36 -3.97 1.00 6.61
N VAL A 37 -3.43 0.35 5.58
CA VAL A 37 -2.00 0.24 5.29
C VAL A 37 -1.79 0.77 3.89
N GLU A 38 -0.90 1.75 3.75
CA GLU A 38 -0.68 2.44 2.48
C GLU A 38 0.78 2.83 2.32
N LEU A 39 1.15 3.15 1.09
CA LEU A 39 2.34 3.91 0.80
C LEU A 39 2.00 5.38 0.89
N TRP A 40 2.77 6.12 1.67
CA TRP A 40 2.71 7.57 1.75
C TRP A 40 4.13 8.14 1.70
N GLU A 41 4.40 8.94 0.66
CA GLU A 41 5.74 9.50 0.38
C GLU A 41 6.83 8.42 0.30
N GLY A 42 6.48 7.23 -0.21
CA GLY A 42 7.40 6.09 -0.37
C GLY A 42 7.61 5.25 0.88
N ARG A 43 7.02 5.61 2.02
CA ARG A 43 7.09 4.85 3.28
C ARG A 43 5.78 4.13 3.56
N VAL A 44 5.83 3.09 4.38
CA VAL A 44 4.63 2.34 4.81
C VAL A 44 3.97 3.12 5.94
N ARG A 45 2.70 3.48 5.76
CA ARG A 45 1.87 4.13 6.77
C ARG A 45 0.76 3.17 7.21
N LEU A 46 0.67 2.94 8.52
CA LEU A 46 -0.40 2.23 9.20
C LEU A 46 -1.30 3.24 9.89
N THR A 47 -2.61 3.14 9.70
CA THR A 47 -3.61 3.95 10.41
C THR A 47 -4.71 3.06 10.92
N VAL A 48 -5.08 3.23 12.19
CA VAL A 48 -6.06 2.41 12.88
C VAL A 48 -6.95 3.30 13.72
N ASP A 49 -8.27 3.15 13.61
CA ASP A 49 -9.24 3.72 14.55
C ASP A 49 -10.05 2.58 15.19
N LYS A 50 -10.29 2.70 16.49
CA LYS A 50 -11.04 1.75 17.35
C LYS A 50 -12.23 2.41 18.04
N GLY A 51 -12.69 3.56 17.53
CA GLY A 51 -13.75 4.36 18.15
C GLY A 51 -13.26 5.50 19.05
N ASN A 52 -11.94 5.71 19.18
CA ASN A 52 -11.36 6.79 19.99
C ASN A 52 -10.55 7.79 19.13
N GLY A 53 -10.74 7.73 17.81
CA GLY A 53 -9.99 8.51 16.83
C GLY A 53 -8.80 7.73 16.24
N PRO A 54 -8.34 8.15 15.05
CA PRO A 54 -7.29 7.44 14.33
C PRO A 54 -5.93 7.63 15.00
N ALA A 55 -5.23 6.53 15.22
CA ALA A 55 -3.80 6.49 15.51
C ALA A 55 -3.03 6.16 14.23
N GLU A 56 -1.89 6.82 14.01
CA GLU A 56 -1.02 6.58 12.85
C GLU A 56 0.40 6.21 13.25
N LEU A 57 1.03 5.39 12.43
CA LEU A 57 2.44 5.03 12.51
C LEU A 57 3.01 4.98 11.08
N ILE A 58 4.19 5.53 10.87
CA ILE A 58 4.89 5.53 9.58
C ILE A 58 6.24 4.84 9.78
N SER A 59 6.63 3.98 8.84
CA SER A 59 7.95 3.35 8.85
C SER A 59 9.05 4.38 8.65
N GLU A 60 10.21 4.17 9.28
CA GLU A 60 11.39 5.00 8.98
C GLU A 60 11.93 4.74 7.57
N ALA A 61 11.91 3.48 7.14
CA ALA A 61 12.43 3.06 5.85
C ALA A 61 11.45 3.35 4.71
N SER A 62 11.99 3.79 3.56
CA SER A 62 11.29 3.88 2.29
C SER A 62 11.32 2.52 1.58
N VAL A 63 10.26 2.23 0.82
CA VAL A 63 10.09 0.99 0.06
C VAL A 63 9.83 1.25 -1.44
N SER A 64 9.96 2.50 -1.87
CA SER A 64 9.63 2.94 -3.24
C SER A 64 10.87 3.06 -4.15
N ASP A 65 11.84 2.15 -4.03
CA ASP A 65 13.11 2.15 -4.77
C ASP A 65 13.14 1.15 -5.95
N GLY A 66 12.04 0.46 -6.21
CA GLY A 66 11.92 -0.56 -7.26
C GLY A 66 12.47 -1.94 -6.87
N ARG A 67 12.95 -2.13 -5.64
CA ARG A 67 13.48 -3.40 -5.13
C ARG A 67 12.48 -4.08 -4.20
N TRP A 68 12.72 -5.36 -3.94
CA TRP A 68 11.90 -6.14 -3.02
C TRP A 68 12.20 -5.73 -1.59
N HIS A 69 11.15 -5.42 -0.84
CA HIS A 69 11.20 -5.14 0.59
C HIS A 69 10.28 -6.10 1.34
N SER A 70 10.73 -6.58 2.49
CA SER A 70 9.88 -7.32 3.43
C SER A 70 9.17 -6.33 4.35
N VAL A 71 7.85 -6.42 4.42
CA VAL A 71 7.00 -5.56 5.25
C VAL A 71 6.14 -6.42 6.16
N ALA A 72 6.23 -6.17 7.46
CA ALA A 72 5.31 -6.69 8.45
C ALA A 72 4.60 -5.54 9.15
N VAL A 73 3.28 -5.64 9.31
CA VAL A 73 2.49 -4.71 10.11
C VAL A 73 1.74 -5.49 11.17
N GLN A 74 1.85 -5.04 12.40
CA GLN A 74 1.17 -5.63 13.54
C GLN A 74 0.38 -4.54 14.26
N PHE A 75 -0.86 -4.86 14.56
CA PHE A 75 -1.70 -4.00 15.36
C PHE A 75 -2.46 -4.83 16.37
N ASN A 76 -2.49 -4.35 17.59
CA ASN A 76 -3.26 -4.95 18.66
C ASN A 76 -3.85 -3.83 19.55
N PRO A 77 -4.58 -4.15 20.63
CA PRO A 77 -5.17 -3.14 21.50
C PRO A 77 -4.17 -2.12 22.07
N ALA A 78 -2.92 -2.53 22.33
CA ALA A 78 -1.93 -1.78 23.09
C ALA A 78 -0.83 -1.09 22.25
N TYR A 79 -0.56 -1.56 21.03
CA TYR A 79 0.46 -0.97 20.17
C TYR A 79 0.21 -1.20 18.68
N LEU A 80 0.87 -0.36 17.88
CA LEU A 80 1.07 -0.52 16.45
C LEU A 80 2.57 -0.76 16.19
N GLU A 81 2.88 -1.59 15.21
CA GLU A 81 4.25 -1.87 14.79
C GLU A 81 4.31 -2.03 13.27
N ILE A 82 5.36 -1.46 12.67
CA ILE A 82 5.72 -1.67 11.28
C ILE A 82 7.18 -2.13 11.27
N THR A 83 7.46 -3.24 10.60
CA THR A 83 8.82 -3.71 10.34
C THR A 83 9.07 -3.69 8.85
N VAL A 84 10.10 -2.97 8.41
CA VAL A 84 10.56 -2.94 7.00
C VAL A 84 12.00 -3.41 6.97
N ASP A 85 12.27 -4.53 6.28
CA ASP A 85 13.60 -5.15 6.17
C ASP A 85 14.31 -5.31 7.54
N GLY A 86 13.55 -5.69 8.55
CA GLY A 86 14.05 -5.86 9.92
C GLY A 86 14.17 -4.56 10.74
N ARG A 87 13.89 -3.39 10.16
CA ARG A 87 13.85 -2.11 10.88
C ARG A 87 12.46 -1.89 11.46
N VAL A 88 12.39 -1.78 12.78
CA VAL A 88 11.12 -1.70 13.53
C VAL A 88 10.77 -0.25 13.85
N SER A 89 9.52 0.13 13.58
CA SER A 89 8.88 1.36 14.06
C SER A 89 7.69 0.95 14.90
N SER A 90 7.52 1.53 16.10
CA SER A 90 6.45 1.14 17.02
C SER A 90 5.81 2.34 17.70
N LEU A 91 4.51 2.23 17.98
CA LEU A 91 3.74 3.23 18.72
C LEU A 91 2.91 2.53 19.81
N ARG A 92 3.09 2.93 21.06
CA ARG A 92 2.22 2.52 22.17
C ARG A 92 0.93 3.32 22.12
N LEU A 93 -0.20 2.63 22.21
CA LEU A 93 -1.52 3.24 22.26
C LEU A 93 -1.96 3.42 23.72
N PRO A 94 -2.61 4.54 24.08
CA PRO A 94 -3.16 4.71 25.40
C PRO A 94 -4.24 3.65 25.66
N LEU A 95 -4.14 2.97 26.80
CA LEU A 95 -5.14 2.01 27.25
C LEU A 95 -6.33 2.78 27.84
N THR A 96 -7.24 3.28 27.01
CA THR A 96 -8.44 3.95 27.51
C THR A 96 -9.38 2.92 28.15
N GLY A 97 -9.71 3.15 29.42
CA GLY A 97 -10.40 2.17 30.28
C GLY A 97 -11.89 1.95 30.03
N SER A 98 -12.49 2.55 29.00
CA SER A 98 -13.96 2.63 28.86
C SER A 98 -14.51 2.30 27.46
N GLY A 99 -13.70 1.80 26.52
CA GLY A 99 -14.12 1.51 25.13
C GLY A 99 -13.82 0.09 24.65
N ASN A 100 -14.41 -0.30 23.51
CA ASN A 100 -14.14 -1.58 22.85
C ASN A 100 -12.64 -1.68 22.53
N ARG A 101 -11.95 -2.67 23.12
CA ARG A 101 -10.48 -2.78 23.00
C ARG A 101 -10.03 -3.39 21.67
N TYR A 102 -10.97 -4.04 20.98
CA TYR A 102 -10.74 -4.79 19.76
C TYR A 102 -11.37 -4.09 18.57
N LEU A 103 -10.73 -4.24 17.40
CA LEU A 103 -11.29 -3.80 16.14
C LEU A 103 -12.43 -4.75 15.74
N ASP A 104 -13.64 -4.21 15.58
CA ASP A 104 -14.77 -4.95 15.04
C ASP A 104 -14.82 -4.74 13.52
N LEU A 105 -14.01 -5.50 12.80
CA LEU A 105 -13.93 -5.41 11.36
C LEU A 105 -14.85 -6.45 10.73
N ALA A 106 -15.91 -6.00 10.08
CA ALA A 106 -16.94 -6.88 9.55
C ALA A 106 -16.89 -7.01 8.02
N GLU A 107 -16.27 -6.05 7.31
CA GLU A 107 -16.30 -6.02 5.84
C GLU A 107 -15.18 -6.86 5.19
N THR A 108 -15.22 -6.94 3.86
CA THR A 108 -14.15 -7.47 3.01
C THR A 108 -12.82 -6.75 3.26
N VAL A 109 -11.72 -7.52 3.26
CA VAL A 109 -10.36 -6.98 3.26
C VAL A 109 -9.99 -6.66 1.82
N TYR A 110 -9.63 -5.41 1.58
CA TYR A 110 -9.16 -4.92 0.29
C TYR A 110 -7.63 -4.98 0.28
N VAL A 111 -7.05 -5.49 -0.81
CA VAL A 111 -5.60 -5.59 -0.97
C VAL A 111 -5.20 -4.98 -2.31
N GLY A 112 -4.22 -4.08 -2.29
CA GLY A 112 -3.69 -3.40 -3.48
C GLY A 112 -4.59 -2.31 -4.06
N GLY A 113 -5.77 -2.06 -3.50
CA GLY A 113 -6.68 -1.00 -3.94
C GLY A 113 -8.05 -1.13 -3.31
N ILE A 114 -8.86 -0.08 -3.36
CA ILE A 114 -10.21 -0.02 -2.77
C ILE A 114 -11.25 0.15 -3.88
N GLU A 115 -12.37 -0.56 -3.75
CA GLU A 115 -13.54 -0.37 -4.62
C GLU A 115 -14.03 1.08 -4.62
N LEU A 116 -14.46 1.57 -5.78
CA LEU A 116 -14.76 2.99 -6.01
C LEU A 116 -15.75 3.58 -5.01
N ASN A 117 -16.83 2.85 -4.71
CA ASN A 117 -17.87 3.24 -3.75
C ASN A 117 -17.39 3.26 -2.28
N LYS A 118 -16.24 2.67 -1.96
CA LYS A 118 -15.66 2.63 -0.60
C LYS A 118 -14.52 3.63 -0.40
N ARG A 119 -13.99 4.23 -1.47
CA ARG A 119 -12.87 5.19 -1.42
C ARG A 119 -13.16 6.42 -0.58
N ALA A 120 -14.35 7.02 -0.76
CA ALA A 120 -14.76 8.20 0.01
C ALA A 120 -14.75 7.92 1.52
N ARG A 121 -15.26 6.75 1.94
CA ARG A 121 -15.22 6.34 3.36
C ARG A 121 -13.78 6.19 3.85
N ALA A 122 -12.93 5.53 3.10
CA ALA A 122 -11.53 5.32 3.47
C ALA A 122 -10.76 6.65 3.60
N LEU A 123 -11.00 7.61 2.69
CA LEU A 123 -10.46 8.98 2.79
C LEU A 123 -10.91 9.68 4.08
N HIS A 124 -12.22 9.65 4.37
CA HIS A 124 -12.76 10.25 5.60
C HIS A 124 -12.23 9.59 6.88
N GLN A 125 -11.93 8.29 6.81
CA GLN A 125 -11.28 7.56 7.89
C GLN A 125 -9.78 7.88 8.03
N GLY A 126 -9.16 8.51 7.04
CA GLY A 126 -7.78 8.98 7.10
C GLY A 126 -6.78 8.11 6.32
N VAL A 127 -7.25 7.25 5.41
CA VAL A 127 -6.41 6.57 4.41
C VAL A 127 -6.12 7.54 3.28
N ARG A 128 -4.91 8.11 3.24
CA ARG A 128 -4.58 9.26 2.38
C ARG A 128 -4.48 8.88 0.90
N SER A 129 -4.15 7.63 0.61
CA SER A 129 -4.01 7.05 -0.72
C SER A 129 -5.18 6.13 -1.09
N ALA A 130 -6.35 6.35 -0.49
CA ALA A 130 -7.56 5.57 -0.78
C ALA A 130 -7.99 5.62 -2.25
N GLU A 131 -7.65 6.70 -2.98
CA GLU A 131 -7.96 6.83 -4.41
C GLU A 131 -6.91 6.17 -5.33
N GLU A 132 -5.72 5.90 -4.80
CA GLU A 132 -4.63 5.27 -5.53
C GLU A 132 -4.53 3.78 -5.20
N SER A 133 -4.66 2.94 -6.23
CA SER A 133 -4.31 1.53 -6.12
C SER A 133 -2.79 1.35 -6.11
N PHE A 134 -2.31 0.35 -5.38
CA PHE A 134 -0.91 -0.02 -5.39
C PHE A 134 -0.46 -0.42 -6.80
N LYS A 135 0.70 0.11 -7.21
CA LYS A 135 1.33 -0.16 -8.50
C LYS A 135 2.65 -0.88 -8.27
N GLY A 136 2.69 -2.18 -8.50
CA GLY A 136 3.89 -2.97 -8.30
C GLY A 136 3.59 -4.44 -8.13
N CYS A 137 4.48 -5.13 -7.43
CA CYS A 137 4.37 -6.56 -7.16
C CYS A 137 4.18 -6.81 -5.67
N LEU A 138 3.37 -7.82 -5.35
CA LEU A 138 3.17 -8.35 -4.00
C LEU A 138 3.43 -9.86 -4.03
N ARG A 139 4.08 -10.40 -3.00
CA ARG A 139 4.22 -11.85 -2.81
C ARG A 139 4.30 -12.23 -1.33
N GLY A 140 4.18 -13.52 -1.04
CA GLY A 140 4.42 -14.05 0.30
C GLY A 140 3.47 -13.48 1.36
N MET A 141 2.22 -13.19 0.98
CA MET A 141 1.25 -12.58 1.89
C MET A 141 0.81 -13.60 2.95
N GLU A 142 0.92 -13.20 4.20
CA GLU A 142 0.55 -14.00 5.36
C GLU A 142 -0.23 -13.15 6.37
N LEU A 143 -1.23 -13.76 6.99
CA LEU A 143 -1.98 -13.20 8.11
C LEU A 143 -1.95 -14.21 9.25
N ASP A 144 -1.32 -13.82 10.36
CA ASP A 144 -1.15 -14.67 11.55
C ASP A 144 -0.56 -16.05 11.21
N GLY A 145 0.39 -16.07 10.28
CA GLY A 145 1.06 -17.28 9.76
C GLY A 145 0.26 -18.05 8.71
N ARG A 146 -0.99 -17.69 8.42
CA ARG A 146 -1.76 -18.28 7.33
C ARG A 146 -1.42 -17.58 6.01
N ARG A 147 -0.96 -18.34 5.02
CA ARG A 147 -0.74 -17.83 3.67
C ARG A 147 -2.06 -17.42 3.01
N LEU A 148 -2.00 -16.27 2.35
CA LEU A 148 -3.09 -15.68 1.58
C LEU A 148 -2.64 -15.48 0.15
N GLY A 149 -3.53 -15.73 -0.80
CA GLY A 149 -3.27 -15.48 -2.21
C GLY A 149 -4.52 -15.24 -3.03
N ILE A 150 -4.36 -15.27 -4.35
CA ILE A 150 -5.46 -15.16 -5.31
C ILE A 150 -6.59 -16.19 -5.03
N PRO A 151 -6.30 -17.45 -4.65
CA PRO A 151 -7.37 -18.41 -4.32
C PRO A 151 -8.26 -18.01 -3.13
N ASP A 152 -7.77 -17.17 -2.21
CA ASP A 152 -8.55 -16.65 -1.08
C ASP A 152 -9.40 -15.42 -1.45
N SER A 153 -9.23 -14.87 -2.66
CA SER A 153 -9.88 -13.64 -3.08
C SER A 153 -11.32 -13.87 -3.53
N ARG A 154 -12.20 -12.91 -3.23
CA ARG A 154 -13.59 -12.92 -3.73
C ARG A 154 -13.70 -12.31 -5.13
N VAL A 155 -12.94 -11.25 -5.37
CA VAL A 155 -12.92 -10.49 -6.62
C VAL A 155 -11.48 -10.00 -6.83
N THR A 156 -11.03 -10.00 -8.07
CA THR A 156 -9.73 -9.47 -8.47
C THR A 156 -9.86 -8.58 -9.69
N MET A 157 -9.10 -7.49 -9.75
CA MET A 157 -9.08 -6.58 -10.91
C MET A 157 -7.65 -6.08 -11.12
N GLY A 158 -7.20 -6.05 -12.38
CA GLY A 158 -5.91 -5.46 -12.75
C GLY A 158 -4.68 -6.20 -12.21
N ILE A 159 -4.81 -7.47 -11.84
CA ILE A 159 -3.68 -8.32 -11.40
C ILE A 159 -3.16 -9.17 -12.55
N ARG A 160 -1.85 -9.45 -12.54
CA ARG A 160 -1.21 -10.43 -13.41
C ARG A 160 -0.41 -11.40 -12.56
N ALA A 161 -0.33 -12.66 -13.00
CA ALA A 161 0.61 -13.60 -12.43
C ALA A 161 2.05 -13.14 -12.70
N ASP A 162 2.93 -13.49 -11.78
CA ASP A 162 4.34 -13.09 -11.76
C ASP A 162 4.58 -11.58 -11.62
N CYS A 163 5.80 -11.24 -11.20
CA CYS A 163 6.21 -9.85 -11.11
C CYS A 163 6.75 -9.37 -12.45
N VAL A 164 5.85 -9.01 -13.36
CA VAL A 164 6.16 -8.51 -14.71
C VAL A 164 6.49 -7.01 -14.76
N TRP A 165 6.50 -6.32 -13.62
CA TRP A 165 6.70 -4.87 -13.56
C TRP A 165 8.18 -4.49 -13.76
N GLU A 166 8.46 -3.66 -14.76
CA GLU A 166 9.83 -3.35 -15.26
C GLU A 166 10.41 -2.01 -14.74
N TYR A 167 9.59 -1.16 -14.12
CA TYR A 167 10.00 0.13 -13.52
C TYR A 167 10.96 0.99 -14.37
N PRO A 168 10.65 1.27 -15.66
CA PRO A 168 11.48 2.06 -16.57
C PRO A 168 12.05 3.35 -15.99
N CYS A 169 11.31 4.07 -15.13
CA CYS A 169 11.81 5.31 -14.52
C CYS A 169 13.08 5.13 -13.67
N THR A 170 13.36 3.92 -13.20
CA THR A 170 14.60 3.61 -12.46
C THR A 170 15.83 3.64 -13.37
N GLY A 171 15.64 3.42 -14.68
CA GLY A 171 16.70 3.52 -15.69
C GLY A 171 17.00 4.95 -16.15
N ASP A 172 16.37 5.95 -15.54
CA ASP A 172 16.46 7.36 -15.92
C ASP A 172 16.22 7.60 -17.44
N PRO A 173 15.02 7.29 -17.95
CA PRO A 173 14.76 7.30 -19.39
C PRO A 173 14.50 8.71 -19.95
N CYS A 174 14.40 9.72 -19.08
CA CYS A 174 14.07 11.09 -19.44
C CYS A 174 15.33 11.96 -19.58
N VAL A 175 15.26 13.02 -20.38
CA VAL A 175 16.35 14.01 -20.50
C VAL A 175 16.60 14.73 -19.17
N GLN A 176 17.78 15.34 -19.01
CA GLN A 176 18.14 16.03 -17.78
C GLN A 176 17.12 17.14 -17.42
N GLY A 177 16.68 17.17 -16.17
CA GLY A 177 15.69 18.14 -15.67
C GLY A 177 14.23 17.78 -15.96
N ALA A 178 13.96 16.70 -16.70
CA ALA A 178 12.62 16.16 -16.88
C ALA A 178 12.18 15.28 -15.70
N VAL A 179 10.88 15.20 -15.46
CA VAL A 179 10.29 14.32 -14.45
C VAL A 179 9.79 13.04 -15.10
N CYS A 180 10.32 11.88 -14.68
CA CYS A 180 9.81 10.59 -15.13
C CYS A 180 8.60 10.15 -14.29
N LEU A 181 7.52 9.77 -14.97
CA LEU A 181 6.30 9.23 -14.38
C LEU A 181 6.03 7.82 -14.88
N GLN A 182 5.98 6.85 -13.96
CA GLN A 182 5.61 5.48 -14.27
C GLN A 182 4.10 5.39 -14.54
N GLN A 183 3.70 4.94 -15.74
CA GLN A 183 2.29 4.89 -16.15
C GLN A 183 1.70 3.48 -16.12
N GLY A 184 2.50 2.46 -16.43
CA GLY A 184 2.05 1.06 -16.51
C GLY A 184 3.11 0.08 -16.03
N VAL A 185 2.94 -1.18 -16.43
CA VAL A 185 3.88 -2.28 -16.13
C VAL A 185 5.24 -2.03 -16.78
N ASP A 186 5.20 -1.62 -18.05
CA ASP A 186 6.31 -1.41 -18.96
C ASP A 186 6.13 -0.07 -19.70
N SER A 187 5.53 0.94 -19.07
CA SER A 187 5.34 2.25 -19.72
C SER A 187 5.59 3.40 -18.76
N PHE A 188 6.13 4.48 -19.32
CA PHE A 188 6.46 5.71 -18.60
C PHE A 188 6.15 6.93 -19.47
N ARG A 189 6.11 8.10 -18.82
CA ARG A 189 6.02 9.42 -19.47
C ARG A 189 7.10 10.32 -18.89
N CYS A 190 7.70 11.14 -19.73
CA CYS A 190 8.59 12.22 -19.29
C CYS A 190 7.84 13.55 -19.39
N GLU A 191 7.82 14.33 -18.31
CA GLU A 191 7.29 15.69 -18.30
C GLU A 191 8.45 16.68 -18.37
N CYS A 192 8.50 17.46 -19.45
CA CYS A 192 9.48 18.50 -19.68
C CYS A 192 8.90 19.60 -20.60
N GLY A 193 9.56 20.78 -20.66
CA GLY A 193 9.11 21.91 -21.48
C GLY A 193 9.49 21.83 -22.96
N GLN A 194 10.03 20.70 -23.42
CA GLN A 194 10.55 20.53 -24.79
C GLN A 194 9.78 19.42 -25.53
N PRO A 195 9.79 19.41 -26.88
CA PRO A 195 9.08 18.39 -27.65
C PRO A 195 9.64 16.96 -27.50
N LEU A 196 10.93 16.82 -27.17
CA LEU A 196 11.63 15.55 -27.05
C LEU A 196 12.13 15.37 -25.61
N CYS A 197 11.31 14.74 -24.76
CA CYS A 197 11.61 14.54 -23.34
C CYS A 197 12.23 13.16 -22.99
N VAL A 198 12.26 12.23 -23.94
CA VAL A 198 12.75 10.85 -23.76
C VAL A 198 14.13 10.68 -24.39
N LYS A 199 15.07 10.04 -23.69
CA LYS A 199 16.41 9.75 -24.20
C LYS A 199 16.31 8.82 -25.44
N PRO A 200 17.17 8.99 -26.46
CA PRO A 200 17.11 8.21 -27.70
C PRO A 200 17.10 6.68 -27.50
N ASP A 201 17.87 6.17 -26.54
CA ASP A 201 17.99 4.75 -26.22
C ASP A 201 16.67 4.13 -25.71
N TYR A 202 15.78 4.96 -25.17
CA TYR A 202 14.45 4.59 -24.70
C TYR A 202 13.36 4.93 -25.72
N ALA A 203 13.60 5.86 -26.64
CA ALA A 203 12.60 6.26 -27.63
C ALA A 203 12.32 5.17 -28.67
N THR A 204 13.28 4.28 -28.94
CA THR A 204 13.14 3.18 -29.92
C THR A 204 12.53 1.92 -29.31
N SER A 205 12.87 1.59 -28.07
CA SER A 205 12.35 0.41 -27.34
C SER A 205 10.86 0.50 -27.01
N TYR A 206 10.29 1.71 -26.92
CA TYR A 206 8.87 1.94 -26.56
C TYR A 206 8.01 2.43 -27.74
N LYS A 207 8.58 2.55 -28.95
CA LYS A 207 7.83 2.81 -30.20
C LYS A 207 7.36 1.55 -30.92
N VAL A 208 7.88 0.38 -30.53
CA VAL A 208 7.60 -0.90 -31.20
C VAL A 208 6.70 -1.76 -30.32
N ARG A 209 5.39 -1.50 -30.35
CA ARG A 209 4.33 -2.47 -30.08
C ARG A 209 3.05 -2.07 -30.80
#